data_AF-A0A7S3EFX2-F1
#
_entry.id   AF-A0A7S3EFX2-F1
#
_cell.length_a   1.000
_cell.length_b   1.000
_cell.length_c   1.000
_cell.angle_alpha   90.00
_cell.angle_beta   90.00
_cell.angle_gamma   90.00
#
_symmetry.space_group_name_H-M   'P 1'
#
loop_
_entity.id
_entity.type
_entity.pdbx_description
1 polymer ?
#
loop_
_entity_poly.entity_id
_entity_poly.type
_entity_poly.pdbx_seq_one_letter_code
_entity_poly.pdbx_strand_id
1 'polypeptide(L)'
;TYIGDFKLEGKTLRQQGVNRIGNLVVPNENYCKFEDWLMPILDKVLQEQDLQQPWTPSTLIQRLGREINDESSVCYWASRNNIPIFCPALTDGSIGDMIFFHSYRKPGLVLDLVQDIRAMNKRALSAKRSGMI
;
A
#
# COMPACT_ATOMS: atom_id res chain seq x y z
N THR A 1 -8.50 10.17 -9.92
CA THR A 1 -9.34 9.20 -10.65
C THR A 1 -10.52 9.93 -11.24
N TYR A 2 -10.93 9.57 -12.45
CA TYR A 2 -12.05 10.21 -13.14
C TYR A 2 -13.07 9.18 -13.60
N ILE A 3 -14.32 9.62 -13.82
CA ILE A 3 -15.38 8.80 -14.40
C ILE A 3 -15.11 8.65 -15.90
N GLY A 4 -15.25 7.42 -16.39
CA GLY A 4 -15.16 7.03 -17.80
C GLY A 4 -16.27 6.06 -18.18
N ASP A 5 -15.99 5.14 -19.10
CA ASP A 5 -16.96 4.15 -19.61
C ASP A 5 -16.29 2.78 -19.76
N PHE A 6 -17.06 1.70 -19.54
CA PHE A 6 -16.63 0.32 -19.80
C PHE A 6 -16.27 0.07 -21.27
N LYS A 7 -16.87 0.82 -22.20
CA LYS A 7 -16.69 0.69 -23.65
C LYS A 7 -15.40 1.32 -24.17
N LEU A 8 -14.63 2.02 -23.34
CA LEU A 8 -13.37 2.63 -23.76
C LEU A 8 -12.36 1.57 -24.24
N GLU A 9 -11.87 1.74 -25.46
CA GLU A 9 -10.94 0.81 -26.10
C GLU A 9 -9.57 0.80 -25.40
N GLY A 10 -9.13 -0.39 -24.98
CA GLY A 10 -7.87 -0.55 -24.24
C GLY A 10 -6.63 -0.13 -25.03
N LYS A 11 -6.62 -0.31 -26.36
CA LYS A 11 -5.50 0.10 -27.23
C LYS A 11 -5.29 1.61 -27.18
N THR A 12 -6.36 2.38 -27.36
CA THR A 12 -6.34 3.85 -27.33
C THR A 12 -5.93 4.36 -25.94
N LEU A 13 -6.52 3.80 -24.89
CA LEU A 13 -6.16 4.16 -23.51
C LEU A 13 -4.68 3.89 -23.22
N ARG A 14 -4.14 2.75 -23.66
CA ARG A 14 -2.72 2.42 -23.46
C ARG A 14 -1.80 3.38 -24.20
N GLN A 15 -2.14 3.77 -25.43
CA GLN A 15 -1.38 4.77 -26.20
C GLN A 15 -1.37 6.14 -25.52
N GLN A 16 -2.45 6.49 -24.82
CA GLN A 16 -2.57 7.72 -24.05
C GLN A 16 -1.99 7.62 -22.64
N GLY A 17 -1.50 6.45 -22.22
CA GLY A 17 -0.98 6.23 -20.88
C GLY A 17 -2.07 6.35 -19.80
N VAL A 18 -3.26 5.78 -20.05
CA VAL A 18 -4.39 5.79 -19.12
C VAL A 18 -4.76 4.35 -18.75
N ASN A 19 -4.87 4.08 -17.45
CA ASN A 19 -5.32 2.78 -16.92
C ASN A 19 -6.83 2.83 -16.65
N ARG A 20 -7.53 1.73 -16.94
CA ARG A 20 -8.98 1.61 -16.73
C ARG A 20 -9.30 0.61 -15.62
N ILE A 21 -10.20 1.00 -14.72
CA ILE A 21 -10.74 0.17 -13.64
C ILE A 21 -12.27 0.20 -13.78
N GLY A 22 -12.84 -0.79 -14.48
CA GLY A 22 -14.27 -0.77 -14.82
C GLY A 22 -14.65 0.43 -15.71
N ASN A 23 -15.48 1.33 -15.18
CA ASN A 23 -15.83 2.64 -15.77
C ASN A 23 -15.05 3.81 -15.14
N LEU A 24 -13.94 3.56 -14.44
CA LEU A 24 -13.05 4.59 -13.92
C LEU A 24 -11.76 4.63 -14.73
N VAL A 25 -11.15 5.80 -14.82
CA VAL A 25 -9.86 6.00 -15.47
C VAL A 25 -8.85 6.65 -14.53
N VAL A 26 -7.60 6.19 -14.63
CA VAL A 26 -6.46 6.65 -13.83
C VAL A 26 -5.29 6.96 -14.77
N PRO A 27 -4.92 8.23 -14.95
CA PRO A 27 -3.75 8.60 -15.76
C PRO A 27 -2.47 8.01 -15.18
N ASN A 28 -1.52 7.61 -16.04
CA ASN A 28 -0.22 7.09 -15.61
C ASN A 28 0.58 8.09 -14.77
N GLU A 29 0.40 9.39 -14.99
CA GLU A 29 1.03 10.45 -14.19
C GLU A 29 0.76 10.30 -12.68
N ASN A 30 -0.41 9.74 -12.31
CA ASN A 30 -0.71 9.44 -10.90
C ASN A 30 0.28 8.45 -10.29
N TYR A 31 0.75 7.48 -11.08
CA TYR A 31 1.70 6.47 -10.63
C TYR A 31 3.14 7.03 -10.59
N CYS A 32 3.49 7.95 -11.49
CA CYS A 32 4.76 8.69 -11.40
C CYS A 32 4.82 9.54 -10.12
N LYS A 33 3.76 10.29 -9.83
CA LYS A 33 3.64 11.05 -8.57
C LYS A 33 3.69 10.15 -7.33
N PHE A 34 3.11 8.96 -7.45
CA PHE A 34 3.15 7.96 -6.38
C PHE A 34 4.57 7.42 -6.16
N GLU A 35 5.33 7.16 -7.23
CA GLU A 35 6.74 6.76 -7.15
C GLU A 35 7.57 7.85 -6.43
N ASP A 36 7.46 9.10 -6.87
CA ASP A 36 8.20 10.23 -6.30
C ASP A 36 7.94 10.40 -4.79
N TRP A 37 6.70 10.13 -4.37
CA TRP A 37 6.31 10.18 -2.96
C TRP A 37 6.78 8.96 -2.16
N LEU A 38 6.64 7.75 -2.72
CA LEU A 38 6.86 6.50 -1.98
C LEU A 38 8.36 6.15 -1.85
N MET A 39 9.16 6.41 -2.88
CA MET A 39 10.60 6.08 -2.89
C MET A 39 11.38 6.61 -1.67
N PRO A 40 11.30 7.91 -1.29
CA PRO A 40 12.00 8.40 -0.10
C PRO A 40 11.48 7.81 1.22
N ILE A 41 10.23 7.33 1.24
CA ILE A 41 9.68 6.63 2.41
C ILE A 41 10.27 5.23 2.51
N LEU A 42 10.34 4.49 1.39
CA LEU A 42 10.96 3.16 1.35
C LEU A 42 12.45 3.21 1.75
N ASP A 43 13.14 4.29 1.42
CA ASP A 43 14.50 4.55 1.90
C ASP A 43 14.59 4.60 3.43
N LYS A 44 13.69 5.36 4.07
CA LYS A 44 13.64 5.46 5.54
C LYS A 44 13.22 4.13 6.16
N VAL A 45 12.22 3.47 5.61
CA VAL A 45 11.75 2.15 6.05
C VAL A 45 12.90 1.15 6.02
N LEU A 46 13.68 1.10 4.95
CA LEU A 46 14.85 0.23 4.85
C LEU A 46 15.95 0.60 5.88
N GLN A 47 16.22 1.89 6.06
CA GLN A 47 17.22 2.37 7.04
C GLN A 47 16.82 2.04 8.49
N GLU A 48 15.54 2.14 8.80
CA GLU A 48 14.96 1.86 10.12
C GLU A 48 14.76 0.34 10.36
N GLN A 49 14.94 -0.50 9.33
CA GLN A 49 14.67 -1.93 9.44
C GLN A 49 15.72 -2.64 10.30
N ASP A 50 15.23 -3.32 11.34
CA ASP A 50 16.02 -4.23 12.17
C ASP A 50 15.75 -5.68 11.74
N LEU A 51 16.80 -6.51 11.68
CA LEU A 51 16.70 -7.95 11.42
C LEU A 51 15.88 -8.67 12.51
N GLN A 52 15.82 -8.13 13.72
CA GLN A 52 15.02 -8.71 14.81
C GLN A 52 13.54 -8.28 14.77
N GLN A 53 13.22 -7.18 14.08
CA GLN A 53 11.86 -6.66 13.93
C GLN A 53 11.64 -6.16 12.49
N PRO A 54 11.50 -7.09 11.52
CA PRO A 54 11.23 -6.69 10.15
C PRO A 54 9.89 -5.98 10.05
N TRP A 55 9.77 -5.11 9.04
CA TRP A 55 8.49 -4.48 8.72
C TRP A 55 7.47 -5.55 8.35
N THR A 56 6.19 -5.24 8.56
CA THR A 56 5.06 -6.07 8.13
C THR A 56 4.16 -5.23 7.23
N PRO A 57 3.27 -5.83 6.43
CA PRO A 57 2.32 -5.06 5.64
C PRO A 57 1.53 -4.05 6.48
N SER A 58 1.02 -4.46 7.64
CA SER A 58 0.23 -3.56 8.50
C SER A 58 1.04 -2.42 9.10
N THR A 59 2.29 -2.64 9.51
CA THR A 59 3.15 -1.57 10.04
C THR A 59 3.63 -0.62 8.95
N LEU A 60 3.89 -1.13 7.74
CA LEU A 60 4.17 -0.30 6.58
C LEU A 60 2.97 0.55 6.19
N ILE A 61 1.75 -0.01 6.08
CA ILE A 61 0.53 0.76 5.79
C ILE A 61 0.29 1.83 6.87
N GLN A 62 0.52 1.50 8.14
CA GLN A 62 0.41 2.47 9.22
C GLN A 62 1.42 3.63 9.06
N ARG A 63 2.66 3.33 8.65
CA ARG A 63 3.68 4.35 8.32
C ARG A 63 3.25 5.22 7.14
N LEU A 64 2.77 4.62 6.06
CA LEU A 64 2.26 5.35 4.89
C LEU A 64 1.09 6.28 5.27
N GLY A 65 0.21 5.83 6.16
CA GLY A 65 -0.86 6.66 6.72
C GLY A 65 -0.36 7.87 7.51
N ARG A 66 0.79 7.77 8.20
CA ARG A 66 1.41 8.93 8.88
C ARG A 66 2.05 9.88 7.88
N GLU A 67 2.77 9.35 6.91
CA GLU A 67 3.52 10.14 5.91
C GLU A 67 2.61 10.88 4.93
N ILE A 68 1.44 10.32 4.58
CA ILE A 68 0.50 11.00 3.66
C ILE A 68 -0.11 12.26 4.29
N ASN A 69 -0.29 12.25 5.62
CA ASN A 69 -0.77 13.38 6.43
C ASN A 69 -1.95 14.15 5.82
N ASP A 70 -2.93 13.43 5.27
CA ASP A 70 -4.10 13.98 4.58
C ASP A 70 -5.39 13.41 5.19
N GLU A 71 -6.27 14.28 5.68
CA GLU A 71 -7.54 13.92 6.29
C GLU A 71 -8.53 13.27 5.31
N SER A 72 -8.32 13.39 4.00
CA SER A 72 -9.15 12.65 3.03
C SER A 72 -8.74 11.18 2.89
N SER A 73 -7.63 10.75 3.51
CA SER A 73 -7.09 9.39 3.39
C SER A 73 -7.62 8.45 4.47
N VAL A 74 -8.06 7.27 4.03
CA VAL A 74 -8.44 6.17 4.95
C VAL A 74 -7.24 5.71 5.78
N CYS A 75 -6.07 5.59 5.16
CA CYS A 75 -4.85 5.15 5.84
C CYS A 75 -4.39 6.16 6.90
N TYR A 76 -4.60 7.46 6.65
CA TYR A 76 -4.34 8.50 7.63
C TYR A 76 -5.17 8.30 8.90
N TRP A 77 -6.49 8.18 8.76
CA TRP A 77 -7.39 7.98 9.90
C TRP A 77 -7.16 6.66 10.61
N ALA A 78 -6.86 5.59 9.85
CA ALA A 78 -6.52 4.30 10.44
C ALA A 78 -5.25 4.42 11.31
N SER A 79 -4.21 5.11 10.80
CA SER A 79 -2.98 5.33 11.55
C SER A 79 -3.19 6.20 12.80
N ARG A 80 -3.93 7.31 12.67
CA ARG A 80 -4.23 8.24 13.78
C ARG A 80 -5.05 7.61 14.90
N ASN A 81 -5.99 6.71 14.55
CA ASN A 81 -6.84 6.02 15.52
C ASN A 81 -6.29 4.65 15.95
N ASN A 82 -5.06 4.32 15.58
CA ASN A 82 -4.43 3.03 15.87
C ASN A 82 -5.26 1.81 15.41
N ILE A 83 -5.95 1.95 14.27
CA ILE A 83 -6.72 0.91 13.61
C ILE A 83 -5.78 0.19 12.62
N PRO A 84 -5.56 -1.12 12.77
CA PRO A 84 -4.70 -1.88 11.86
C PRO A 84 -5.36 -2.07 10.50
N ILE A 85 -4.56 -2.05 9.44
CA ILE A 85 -4.96 -2.51 8.12
C ILE A 85 -4.08 -3.70 7.76
N PHE A 86 -4.66 -4.88 7.63
CA PHE A 86 -3.94 -6.09 7.23
C PHE A 86 -4.11 -6.32 5.73
N CYS A 87 -3.00 -6.49 5.01
CA CYS A 87 -3.00 -6.80 3.57
C CYS A 87 -1.88 -7.81 3.29
N PRO A 88 -2.15 -9.13 3.35
CA PRO A 88 -1.11 -10.15 3.18
C PRO A 88 -0.44 -10.10 1.80
N ALA A 89 -1.16 -9.67 0.77
CA ALA A 89 -0.66 -9.55 -0.61
C ALA A 89 -0.35 -8.09 -0.98
N LEU A 90 0.30 -7.34 -0.09
CA LEU A 90 0.60 -5.90 -0.30
C LEU A 90 1.42 -5.64 -1.59
N THR A 91 2.17 -6.63 -2.06
CA THR A 91 2.99 -6.54 -3.27
C THR A 91 2.19 -6.74 -4.57
N ASP A 92 0.92 -7.13 -4.52
CA ASP A 92 0.10 -7.33 -5.72
C ASP A 92 -0.55 -6.01 -6.18
N GLY A 93 0.29 -5.12 -6.72
CA GLY A 93 -0.15 -3.82 -7.24
C GLY A 93 0.99 -2.81 -7.32
N SER A 94 0.64 -1.53 -7.51
CA SER A 94 1.64 -0.47 -7.72
C SER A 94 2.64 -0.31 -6.56
N ILE A 95 2.27 -0.63 -5.32
CA ILE A 95 3.23 -0.66 -4.20
C ILE A 95 4.31 -1.71 -4.43
N GLY A 96 3.92 -2.89 -4.93
CA GLY A 96 4.85 -3.96 -5.30
C GLY A 96 5.81 -3.54 -6.40
N ASP A 97 5.33 -2.85 -7.44
CA ASP A 97 6.19 -2.32 -8.50
C ASP A 97 7.25 -1.37 -7.91
N MET A 98 6.85 -0.48 -6.99
CA MET A 98 7.78 0.44 -6.34
C MET A 98 8.79 -0.27 -5.44
N ILE A 99 8.36 -1.26 -4.66
CA ILE A 99 9.26 -2.10 -3.84
C ILE A 99 10.24 -2.85 -4.75
N PHE A 100 9.77 -3.39 -5.88
CA PHE A 100 10.60 -4.06 -6.86
C PHE A 100 11.69 -3.12 -7.39
N PHE A 101 11.33 -1.94 -7.90
CA PHE A 101 12.31 -0.96 -8.40
C PHE A 101 13.26 -0.48 -7.29
N HIS A 102 12.74 -0.26 -6.08
CA HIS A 102 13.54 0.13 -4.93
C HIS A 102 14.59 -0.92 -4.60
N SER A 103 14.23 -2.21 -4.63
CA SER A 103 15.12 -3.32 -4.28
C SER A 103 16.37 -3.45 -5.17
N TYR A 104 16.29 -3.03 -6.44
CA TYR A 104 17.47 -2.99 -7.32
C TYR A 104 18.41 -1.83 -6.99
N ARG A 105 17.87 -0.71 -6.51
CA ARG A 105 18.67 0.45 -6.11
C ARG A 105 19.26 0.25 -4.71
N LYS A 106 18.47 -0.30 -3.79
CA LYS A 106 18.80 -0.53 -2.38
C LYS A 106 18.17 -1.86 -1.92
N PRO A 107 18.91 -2.97 -2.04
CA PRO A 107 18.40 -4.28 -1.67
C PRO A 107 18.25 -4.43 -0.14
N GLY A 108 17.38 -5.35 0.29
CA GLY A 108 17.31 -5.80 1.69
C GLY A 108 16.01 -5.48 2.43
N LEU A 109 15.05 -4.78 1.82
CA LEU A 109 13.74 -4.57 2.44
C LEU A 109 13.01 -5.92 2.58
N VAL A 110 12.54 -6.23 3.78
CA VAL A 110 11.82 -7.46 4.10
C VAL A 110 10.46 -7.11 4.71
N LEU A 111 9.41 -7.71 4.16
CA LEU A 111 8.06 -7.62 4.70
C LEU A 111 7.65 -8.99 5.25
N ASP A 112 7.53 -9.08 6.57
CA ASP A 112 7.15 -10.32 7.26
C ASP A 112 5.63 -10.44 7.37
N LEU A 113 5.08 -11.43 6.64
CA LEU A 113 3.66 -11.77 6.66
C LEU A 113 3.26 -12.58 7.89
N VAL A 114 4.20 -13.33 8.49
CA VAL A 114 3.95 -14.24 9.61
C VAL A 114 3.63 -13.45 10.88
N GLN A 115 4.33 -12.34 11.11
CA GLN A 115 3.99 -11.43 12.22
C GLN A 115 2.59 -10.83 12.06
N ASP A 116 2.20 -10.45 10.84
CA ASP A 116 0.90 -9.85 10.57
C ASP A 116 -0.26 -10.83 10.79
N ILE A 117 -0.14 -12.08 10.31
CA ILE A 117 -1.18 -13.09 10.55
C ILE A 117 -1.31 -13.43 12.03
N ARG A 118 -0.20 -13.47 12.78
CA ARG A 118 -0.21 -13.65 14.24
C ARG A 118 -0.93 -12.50 14.93
N ALA A 119 -0.66 -11.25 14.53
CA ALA A 119 -1.29 -10.07 15.10
C ALA A 119 -2.80 -10.04 14.82
N MET A 120 -3.20 -10.36 13.59
CA MET A 120 -4.61 -10.44 13.19
C MET A 120 -5.36 -11.53 13.97
N ASN A 121 -4.82 -12.76 13.99
CA ASN A 121 -5.45 -13.88 14.70
C ASN A 121 -5.49 -13.66 16.22
N LYS A 122 -4.43 -13.10 16.81
CA LYS A 122 -4.40 -12.77 18.24
C LYS A 122 -5.50 -11.78 18.61
N ARG A 123 -5.76 -10.76 17.77
CA ARG A 123 -6.87 -9.82 17.98
C ARG A 123 -8.22 -10.55 18.02
N ALA A 124 -8.48 -11.41 17.03
CA ALA A 124 -9.72 -12.19 16.99
C ALA A 124 -9.88 -13.11 18.20
N LEU A 125 -8.82 -13.83 18.59
CA LEU A 125 -8.83 -14.73 19.75
C LEU A 125 -9.01 -14.00 21.09
N SER A 126 -8.50 -12.77 21.19
CA SER A 126 -8.62 -11.95 22.41
C SER A 126 -9.96 -11.22 22.56
N ALA A 127 -10.77 -11.18 21.50
CA ALA A 127 -12.04 -10.45 21.50
C ALA A 127 -13.13 -11.26 22.23
N LYS A 128 -13.95 -10.59 23.06
CA LYS A 128 -15.10 -11.23 23.70
C LYS A 128 -16.17 -11.67 22.69
N ARG A 129 -16.34 -10.88 21.63
CA ARG A 129 -17.26 -11.09 20.49
C ARG A 129 -16.65 -10.40 19.28
N SER A 130 -16.91 -10.93 18.09
CA SER A 130 -16.49 -10.36 16.81
C SER A 130 -17.70 -10.14 15.89
N GLY A 131 -17.66 -9.07 15.10
CA GLY A 131 -18.61 -8.79 14.03
C GLY A 131 -17.84 -8.54 12.74
N MET A 132 -18.41 -8.93 11.61
CA MET A 132 -17.81 -8.77 10.28
C MET A 132 -18.81 -8.01 9.39
N ILE A 133 -18.31 -7.01 8.67
CA ILE A 133 -19.05 -6.20 7.69
C ILE A 133 -18.45 -6.48 6.33
#